data_AF-A0A961EUZ4-F1
#
_entry.id   AF-A0A961EUZ4-F1
#
_cell.length_a   1.000
_cell.length_b   1.000
_cell.length_c   1.000
_cell.angle_alpha   90.00
_cell.angle_beta   90.00
_cell.angle_gamma   90.00
#
_symmetry.space_group_name_H-M   'P 1'
#
loop_
_entity.id
_entity.type
_entity.pdbx_description
1 polymer ?
#
loop_
_entity_poly.entity_id
_entity_poly.type
_entity_poly.pdbx_seq_one_letter_code
_entity_poly.pdbx_strand_id
1 'polypeptide(L)'
;MLLLGAPVGSAYADGCFLCKPGSSEACKHYCHYRGEDNWENRQKCQNAGCDIGGTASCPSAANYKVCYVENGQILDYLAFRYG
;
A
#
# COMPACT_ATOMS: atom_id res chain seq x y z
N MET A 1 24.72 -17.38 -30.44
CA MET A 1 23.84 -17.23 -29.27
C MET A 1 24.16 -15.90 -28.60
N LEU A 2 23.44 -14.83 -28.97
CA LEU A 2 23.51 -13.56 -28.25
C LEU A 2 22.30 -13.50 -27.32
N LEU A 3 22.53 -13.62 -26.01
CA LEU A 3 21.55 -13.26 -25.00
C LEU A 3 21.76 -11.78 -24.69
N LEU A 4 20.98 -10.92 -25.34
CA LEU A 4 20.80 -9.53 -24.93
C LEU A 4 19.98 -9.55 -23.64
N GLY A 5 20.67 -9.55 -22.49
CA GLY A 5 20.03 -9.31 -21.19
C GLY A 5 19.54 -7.87 -21.14
N ALA A 6 18.24 -7.67 -21.38
CA ALA A 6 17.59 -6.39 -21.11
C ALA A 6 17.76 -6.06 -19.62
N PRO A 7 18.02 -4.79 -19.25
CA PRO A 7 17.99 -4.40 -17.85
C PRO A 7 16.60 -4.72 -17.32
N VAL A 8 16.52 -5.64 -16.36
CA VAL A 8 15.32 -5.81 -15.55
C VAL A 8 15.19 -4.49 -14.78
N GLY A 9 14.43 -3.54 -15.33
CA GLY A 9 14.07 -2.34 -14.61
C GLY A 9 13.48 -2.79 -13.28
N SER A 10 13.98 -2.25 -12.17
CA SER A 10 13.47 -2.55 -10.84
C SER A 10 11.96 -2.32 -10.85
N ALA A 11 11.21 -3.41 -11.01
CA ALA A 11 9.78 -3.39 -10.78
C ALA A 11 9.64 -3.18 -9.28
N TYR A 12 9.54 -1.92 -8.87
CA TYR A 12 9.14 -1.56 -7.53
C TYR A 12 7.78 -2.23 -7.33
N ALA A 13 7.78 -3.34 -6.59
CA ALA A 13 6.59 -4.14 -6.39
C ALA A 13 5.70 -3.38 -5.40
N ASP A 14 4.91 -2.44 -5.93
CA ASP A 14 3.85 -1.78 -5.18
C ASP A 14 3.00 -2.85 -4.49
N GLY A 15 2.73 -2.65 -3.21
CA GLY A 15 2.19 -3.68 -2.34
C GLY A 15 1.17 -3.13 -1.35
N CYS A 16 0.49 -4.05 -0.65
CA CYS A 16 -0.43 -3.69 0.40
C CYS A 16 -0.08 -4.36 1.72
N PHE A 17 -0.39 -3.68 2.81
CA PHE A 17 -0.47 -4.30 4.12
C PHE A 17 -1.93 -4.59 4.47
N LEU A 18 -2.16 -5.74 5.09
CA LEU A 18 -3.43 -6.06 5.73
C LEU A 18 -3.54 -5.23 7.01
N CYS A 19 -4.62 -4.48 7.16
CA CYS A 19 -4.91 -3.72 8.36
C CYS A 19 -5.87 -4.52 9.25
N LYS A 20 -5.54 -4.64 10.54
CA LYS A 20 -6.35 -5.37 11.52
C LYS A 20 -7.62 -4.58 11.89
N PRO A 21 -8.64 -5.26 12.45
CA PRO A 21 -9.77 -4.61 13.10
C PRO A 21 -9.29 -3.57 14.12
N GLY A 22 -9.84 -2.35 14.09
CA GLY A 22 -9.39 -1.23 14.92
C GLY A 22 -8.51 -0.20 14.19
N SER A 23 -8.09 -0.50 12.96
CA SER A 23 -7.45 0.48 12.08
C SER A 23 -8.39 1.63 11.72
N SER A 24 -7.82 2.77 11.31
CA SER A 24 -8.55 3.98 10.90
C SER A 24 -9.54 3.70 9.76
N GLU A 25 -10.61 4.48 9.66
CA GLU A 25 -11.64 4.28 8.62
C GLU A 25 -11.06 4.39 7.20
N ALA A 26 -10.08 5.28 7.00
CA ALA A 26 -9.37 5.45 5.75
C ALA A 26 -8.57 4.20 5.35
N CYS A 27 -7.94 3.53 6.32
CA CYS A 27 -7.12 2.33 6.13
C CYS A 27 -7.79 1.06 6.68
N LYS A 28 -9.13 0.98 6.66
CA LYS A 28 -9.86 -0.03 7.44
C LYS A 28 -9.54 -1.48 7.06
N HIS A 29 -9.19 -1.76 5.81
CA HIS A 29 -8.90 -3.12 5.35
C HIS A 29 -7.45 -3.26 4.87
N TYR A 30 -6.97 -2.31 4.06
CA TYR A 30 -5.62 -2.35 3.51
C TYR A 30 -4.96 -0.98 3.48
N CYS A 31 -3.63 -0.98 3.48
CA CYS A 31 -2.81 0.18 3.20
C CYS A 31 -1.87 -0.12 2.04
N HIS A 32 -2.04 0.61 0.93
CA HIS A 32 -1.23 0.52 -0.27
C HIS A 32 0.01 1.40 -0.13
N TYR A 33 1.18 0.83 -0.41
CA TYR A 33 2.48 1.52 -0.43
C TYR A 33 3.18 1.30 -1.77
N ARG A 34 4.13 2.19 -2.09
CA ARG A 34 4.96 2.04 -3.28
C ARG A 34 6.33 1.44 -2.97
N GLY A 35 6.81 0.60 -3.87
CA GLY A 35 8.08 -0.11 -3.69
C GLY A 35 8.02 -1.23 -2.67
N GLU A 36 9.17 -1.64 -2.15
CA GLU A 36 9.30 -2.87 -1.37
C GLU A 36 8.69 -2.79 0.03
N ASP A 37 8.34 -3.95 0.57
CA ASP A 37 8.01 -4.11 1.98
C ASP A 37 9.25 -3.84 2.84
N ASN A 38 9.33 -2.65 3.40
CA ASN A 38 10.40 -2.22 4.28
C ASN A 38 9.85 -1.46 5.49
N TRP A 39 10.74 -1.20 6.46
CA TRP A 39 10.38 -0.48 7.67
C TRP A 39 9.73 0.88 7.40
N GLU A 40 10.25 1.62 6.42
CA GLU A 40 9.74 2.94 6.06
C GLU A 40 8.28 2.87 5.59
N ASN A 41 7.97 1.98 4.64
CA ASN A 41 6.61 1.79 4.12
C ASN A 41 5.65 1.27 5.20
N ARG A 42 6.12 0.41 6.11
CA ARG A 42 5.34 -0.01 7.29
C ARG A 42 5.03 1.18 8.20
N GLN A 43 6.00 2.05 8.48
CA GLN A 43 5.79 3.25 9.27
C GLN A 43 4.81 4.21 8.61
N LYS A 44 4.89 4.41 7.28
CA LYS A 44 3.92 5.24 6.54
C LYS A 44 2.48 4.76 6.75
N CYS A 45 2.25 3.45 6.65
CA CYS A 45 0.93 2.86 6.87
C CYS A 45 0.47 2.91 8.34
N GLN A 46 1.38 2.70 9.29
CA GLN A 46 1.08 2.85 10.72
C GLN A 46 0.70 4.29 11.08
N ASN A 47 1.42 5.29 10.54
CA ASN A 47 1.11 6.71 10.72
C ASN A 47 -0.23 7.11 10.09
N ALA A 48 -0.64 6.45 9.01
CA ALA A 48 -1.97 6.58 8.42
C ALA A 48 -3.08 5.88 9.24
N GLY A 49 -2.73 5.19 10.33
CA GLY A 49 -3.66 4.51 11.23
C GLY A 49 -3.97 3.07 10.86
N CYS A 50 -3.16 2.41 10.03
CA CYS A 50 -3.24 0.97 9.78
C CYS A 50 -2.46 0.20 10.86
N ASP A 51 -3.16 -0.58 11.69
CA ASP A 51 -2.51 -1.61 12.51
C ASP A 51 -2.17 -2.82 11.61
N ILE A 52 -0.91 -2.89 11.19
CA ILE A 52 -0.45 -3.88 10.22
C ILE A 52 -0.52 -5.29 10.81
N GLY A 53 -1.29 -6.16 10.17
CA GLY A 53 -1.35 -7.60 10.45
C GLY A 53 -0.45 -8.45 9.58
N GLY A 54 -0.02 -7.94 8.43
CA GLY A 54 0.86 -8.67 7.52
C GLY A 54 0.94 -8.03 6.15
N THR A 55 1.71 -8.65 5.26
CA THR A 55 1.88 -8.22 3.88
C THR A 55 0.93 -8.98 2.97
N ALA A 56 0.35 -8.30 2.00
CA ALA A 56 -0.64 -8.86 1.07
C ALA A 56 -0.56 -8.20 -0.30
N SER A 57 -1.17 -8.86 -1.29
CA SER A 57 -1.49 -8.23 -2.56
C SER A 57 -2.65 -7.25 -2.38
N CYS A 58 -2.60 -6.12 -3.09
CA CYS A 58 -3.68 -5.14 -3.03
C CYS A 58 -4.97 -5.70 -3.65
N PRO A 59 -6.13 -5.58 -2.97
CA PRO A 59 -7.39 -6.04 -3.52
C PRO A 59 -7.84 -5.13 -4.66
N SER A 60 -8.53 -5.69 -5.65
CA SER A 60 -9.19 -4.94 -6.73
C SER A 60 -10.69 -4.72 -6.50
N ALA A 61 -11.27 -5.39 -5.51
CA ALA A 61 -12.70 -5.31 -5.25
C ALA A 61 -13.08 -4.03 -4.49
N ALA A 62 -14.15 -3.37 -4.94
CA ALA A 62 -14.57 -2.05 -4.44
C ALA A 62 -15.11 -2.04 -3.00
N ASN A 63 -15.39 -3.22 -2.41
CA ASN A 63 -15.89 -3.35 -1.04
C ASN A 63 -14.78 -3.20 0.02
N TYR A 64 -13.51 -3.21 -0.36
CA TYR A 64 -12.40 -3.01 0.55
C TYR A 64 -12.06 -1.53 0.67
N LYS A 65 -11.90 -1.05 1.90
CA LYS A 65 -11.36 0.28 2.16
C LYS A 65 -9.84 0.20 2.18
N VAL A 66 -9.23 0.84 1.19
CA VAL A 66 -7.79 0.86 0.98
C VAL A 66 -7.32 2.32 1.03
N CYS A 67 -6.40 2.64 1.92
CA CYS A 67 -5.70 3.92 1.88
C CYS A 67 -4.44 3.80 1.03
N TYR A 68 -4.04 4.89 0.40
CA TYR A 68 -2.81 4.99 -0.38
C TYR A 68 -1.88 5.93 0.35
N VAL A 69 -0.67 5.47 0.68
CA VAL A 69 0.29 6.29 1.41
C VAL A 69 1.50 6.62 0.55
N GLU A 70 1.93 7.87 0.63
CA GLU A 70 3.19 8.35 0.07
C GLU A 70 3.76 9.37 1.05
N ASN A 71 5.07 9.31 1.30
CA ASN A 71 5.77 10.17 2.27
C ASN A 71 5.13 10.21 3.69
N GLY A 72 4.44 9.13 4.10
CA GLY A 72 3.86 9.01 5.44
C GLY A 72 2.53 9.71 5.63
N GLN A 73 1.92 10.20 4.54
CA GLN A 73 0.59 10.78 4.56
C GLN A 73 -0.35 9.96 3.68
N ILE A 74 -1.62 9.94 4.04
CA ILE A 74 -2.66 9.45 3.15
C ILE A 74 -2.72 10.41 1.97
N LEU A 75 -2.57 9.86 0.76
CA LEU A 75 -2.85 10.59 -0.46
C LEU A 75 -4.36 10.81 -0.54
N ASP A 76 -4.80 11.91 0.07
CA ASP A 76 -6.19 12.30 0.27
C ASP A 76 -6.97 12.49 -1.05
N TYR A 77 -6.27 12.45 -2.19
CA TYR A 77 -6.85 12.54 -3.54
C TYR A 77 -7.90 11.46 -3.85
N LEU A 78 -7.92 10.34 -3.11
CA LEU A 78 -8.93 9.28 -3.25
C LEU A 78 -10.02 9.32 -2.16
N ALA A 79 -9.81 10.03 -1.04
CA ALA A 79 -10.81 10.20 0.01
C ALA A 79 -11.97 11.10 -0.47
N PHE A 80 -11.67 12.16 -1.23
CA PHE A 80 -12.69 13.08 -1.78
C PHE A 80 -13.51 12.52 -2.94
N ARG A 81 -13.05 11.45 -3.62
CA ARG A 81 -13.66 11.00 -4.88
C ARG A 81 -14.72 9.90 -4.71
N TYR A 82 -14.84 9.35 -3.50
CA TYR A 82 -15.76 8.26 -3.17
C TYR A 82 -16.63 8.55 -1.93
N GLY A 83 -16.82 9.83 -1.59
CA GLY A 83 -17.80 10.29 -0.61
C GLY A 83 -19.18 10.42 -1.22
#